data_AF-A0A970H0U8-F1
#
_entry.id   AF-A0A970H0U8-F1
#
_cell.length_a   1.000
_cell.length_b   1.000
_cell.length_c   1.000
_cell.angle_alpha   90.00
_cell.angle_beta   90.00
_cell.angle_gamma   90.00
#
_symmetry.space_group_name_H-M   'P 1'
#
loop_
_entity.id
_entity.type
_entity.pdbx_description
1 polymer ?
#
loop_
_entity_poly.entity_id
_entity_poly.type
_entity_poly.pdbx_seq_one_letter_code
_entity_poly.pdbx_strand_id
1 'polypeptide(L)'
;MSEKRSKSRKRIKLRAPSTKALLYIFLFFLVCSAISVALFKISEKNPDIVDEYYNSFVFKAITLPSKIFVSIFPFSVSEIALITVIVFVISYFIRTIVLTVKRIRKKQGKIYMPAVRYILSIGILITGIITMFVVNGGLNYNGITFADRSGLVLVETSTEELEELCMFLGEQAAKARKLLPENDKGVISPDVSVFELAKKAKDGYKTIEDTYPYLKGFYPKAKPVIFSHFMCYTKITGIYPYIIPEPNINYKTPIMSLPSTINHEMAHQRGISREDEANFIAYLASINNPDPLFQY
;
A
#
# COMPACT_ATOMS: atom_id res chain seq x y z
N MET A 1 54.96 -18.81 27.00
CA MET A 1 54.05 -17.78 27.55
C MET A 1 53.60 -16.87 26.41
N SER A 2 52.28 -16.70 26.29
CA SER A 2 51.54 -16.22 25.12
C SER A 2 51.73 -14.73 24.82
N GLU A 3 52.11 -14.45 23.58
CA GLU A 3 52.17 -13.12 22.97
C GLU A 3 50.75 -12.65 22.58
N LYS A 4 50.15 -11.74 23.35
CA LYS A 4 48.84 -11.17 23.03
C LYS A 4 48.95 -10.15 21.88
N ARG A 5 48.74 -10.61 20.65
CA ARG A 5 48.45 -9.74 19.49
C ARG A 5 47.10 -9.04 19.66
N SER A 6 47.12 -7.77 20.08
CA SER A 6 45.98 -6.85 20.02
C SER A 6 45.66 -6.49 18.57
N LYS A 7 44.69 -7.18 17.95
CA LYS A 7 44.11 -6.77 16.67
C LYS A 7 43.18 -5.57 16.89
N SER A 8 43.70 -4.36 16.65
CA SER A 8 42.89 -3.14 16.54
C SER A 8 41.86 -3.31 15.40
N ARG A 9 40.57 -3.46 15.75
CA ARG A 9 39.47 -3.42 14.80
C ARG A 9 39.36 -2.00 14.23
N LYS A 10 39.87 -1.76 13.02
CA LYS A 10 39.64 -0.51 12.27
C LYS A 10 38.12 -0.34 12.07
N ARG A 11 37.48 0.56 12.83
CA ARG A 11 36.09 0.96 12.57
C ARG A 11 36.04 1.63 11.20
N ILE A 12 35.38 0.99 10.23
CA ILE A 12 35.05 1.61 8.95
C ILE A 12 34.11 2.77 9.26
N LYS A 13 34.62 4.00 9.26
CA LYS A 13 33.78 5.21 9.32
C LYS A 13 33.18 5.42 7.94
N LEU A 14 31.92 5.02 7.76
CA LEU A 14 31.10 5.44 6.62
C LEU A 14 31.12 6.97 6.57
N ARG A 15 31.77 7.55 5.55
CA ARG A 15 31.79 9.00 5.33
C ARG A 15 30.50 9.40 4.63
N ALA A 16 29.85 10.45 5.13
CA ALA A 16 28.69 11.03 4.45
C ALA A 16 29.08 11.52 3.04
N PRO A 17 28.19 11.39 2.04
CA PRO A 17 28.48 11.82 0.68
C PRO A 17 28.81 13.31 0.60
N SER A 18 29.68 13.69 -0.35
CA SER A 18 29.97 15.10 -0.61
C SER A 18 28.71 15.81 -1.16
N THR A 19 28.64 17.14 -1.07
CA THR A 19 27.48 17.88 -1.63
C THR A 19 27.40 17.71 -3.15
N LYS A 20 28.54 17.63 -3.84
CA LYS A 20 28.60 17.35 -5.28
C LYS A 20 28.05 15.95 -5.59
N ALA A 21 28.38 14.95 -4.78
CA ALA A 21 27.80 13.61 -4.91
C ALA A 21 26.28 13.61 -4.67
N LEU A 22 25.81 14.31 -3.64
CA LEU A 22 24.36 14.46 -3.40
C LEU A 22 23.64 15.12 -4.57
N LEU A 23 24.24 16.12 -5.22
CA LEU A 23 23.68 16.75 -6.40
C LEU A 23 23.54 15.75 -7.55
N TYR A 24 24.57 14.95 -7.84
CA TYR A 24 24.46 13.94 -8.90
C TYR A 24 23.45 12.84 -8.59
N ILE A 25 23.36 12.41 -7.33
CA ILE A 25 22.32 11.45 -6.90
C ILE A 25 20.94 12.08 -7.09
N PHE A 26 20.76 13.33 -6.68
CA PHE A 26 19.50 14.06 -6.88
C PHE A 26 19.12 14.17 -8.36
N LEU A 27 20.05 14.57 -9.22
CA LEU A 27 19.82 14.67 -10.66
C LEU A 27 19.45 13.31 -11.28
N PHE A 28 20.11 12.23 -10.85
CA PHE A 28 19.76 10.88 -11.27
C PHE A 28 18.31 10.53 -10.91
N PHE A 29 17.91 10.67 -9.64
CA PHE A 29 16.54 10.38 -9.22
C PHE A 29 15.51 11.32 -9.86
N LEU A 30 15.87 12.58 -10.10
CA LEU A 30 15.03 13.53 -10.82
C LEU A 30 14.76 13.07 -12.25
N VAL A 31 15.79 12.59 -12.96
CA VAL A 31 15.65 12.03 -14.31
C VAL A 31 14.79 10.77 -14.28
N CYS A 32 15.02 9.84 -13.34
CA CYS A 32 14.18 8.66 -13.17
C CYS A 32 12.71 9.05 -12.93
N SER A 33 12.46 10.01 -12.04
CA SER A 33 11.10 10.48 -11.75
C SER A 33 10.46 11.15 -12.96
N ALA A 34 11.21 11.91 -13.75
CA ALA A 34 10.72 12.53 -14.98
C ALA A 34 10.35 11.46 -16.03
N ILE A 35 11.18 10.43 -16.18
CA ILE A 35 10.88 9.27 -17.04
C ILE A 35 9.63 8.55 -16.56
N SER A 36 9.50 8.28 -15.25
CA SER A 36 8.32 7.65 -14.68
C SER A 36 7.04 8.44 -14.96
N VAL A 37 7.06 9.76 -14.76
CA VAL A 37 5.90 10.62 -15.05
C VAL A 37 5.59 10.62 -16.56
N ALA A 38 6.61 10.64 -17.41
CA ALA A 38 6.41 10.52 -18.86
C ALA A 38 5.77 9.17 -19.24
N LEU A 39 6.22 8.06 -18.64
CA LEU A 39 5.62 6.74 -18.83
C LEU A 39 4.17 6.69 -18.37
N PHE A 40 3.85 7.32 -17.22
CA PHE A 40 2.46 7.45 -16.76
C PHE A 40 1.60 8.24 -17.75
N LYS A 41 2.12 9.32 -18.33
CA LYS A 41 1.39 10.09 -19.35
C LYS A 41 1.23 9.35 -20.68
N ILE A 42 2.22 8.54 -21.07
CA ILE A 42 2.09 7.68 -22.25
C ILE A 42 1.06 6.58 -21.99
N SER A 43 1.01 6.02 -20.78
CA SER A 43 0.09 4.94 -20.45
C SER A 43 -1.38 5.35 -20.51
N GLU A 44 -1.73 6.63 -20.25
CA GLU A 44 -3.09 7.17 -20.39
C GLU A 44 -3.71 6.91 -21.77
N LYS A 45 -2.90 6.80 -22.83
CA LYS A 45 -3.36 6.58 -24.21
C LYS A 45 -3.18 5.15 -24.71
N ASN A 46 -2.61 4.26 -23.90
CA ASN A 46 -2.20 2.92 -24.32
C ASN A 46 -2.58 1.86 -23.27
N PRO A 47 -3.87 1.73 -22.90
CA PRO A 47 -4.31 0.82 -21.86
C PRO A 47 -3.98 -0.65 -22.15
N ASP A 48 -4.02 -1.07 -23.41
CA ASP A 48 -3.68 -2.43 -23.84
C ASP A 48 -2.20 -2.74 -23.55
N ILE A 49 -1.30 -1.80 -23.85
CA ILE A 49 0.14 -1.95 -23.57
C ILE A 49 0.40 -2.04 -22.07
N VAL A 50 -0.31 -1.23 -21.28
CA VAL A 50 -0.22 -1.29 -19.81
C VAL A 50 -0.59 -2.67 -19.32
N ASP A 51 -1.67 -3.25 -19.83
CA ASP A 51 -2.11 -4.55 -19.33
C ASP A 51 -1.24 -5.71 -19.81
N GLU A 52 -0.97 -5.76 -21.11
CA GLU A 52 -0.22 -6.83 -21.77
C GLU A 52 1.22 -6.88 -21.27
N TYR A 53 1.88 -5.74 -21.08
CA TYR A 53 3.30 -5.70 -20.72
C TYR A 53 3.52 -5.33 -19.26
N TYR A 54 2.98 -4.20 -18.81
CA TYR A 54 3.28 -3.71 -17.47
C TYR A 54 2.60 -4.56 -16.40
N ASN A 55 1.28 -4.72 -16.43
CA ASN A 55 0.53 -5.41 -15.40
C ASN A 55 0.84 -6.92 -15.37
N SER A 56 0.84 -7.54 -16.55
CA SER A 56 1.05 -8.98 -16.70
C SER A 56 2.47 -9.44 -16.35
N PHE A 57 3.50 -8.60 -16.58
CA PHE A 57 4.90 -8.97 -16.35
C PHE A 57 5.61 -8.05 -15.35
N VAL A 58 5.75 -6.76 -15.66
CA VAL A 58 6.59 -5.83 -14.89
C VAL A 58 6.10 -5.64 -13.46
N PHE A 59 4.82 -5.35 -13.26
CA PHE A 59 4.19 -5.17 -11.96
C PHE A 59 4.33 -6.43 -11.10
N LYS A 60 4.09 -7.62 -11.67
CA LYS A 60 4.26 -8.88 -10.95
C LYS A 60 5.73 -9.10 -10.56
N ALA A 61 6.66 -8.90 -11.49
CA ALA A 61 8.10 -9.10 -11.26
C ALA A 61 8.66 -8.15 -10.19
N ILE A 62 8.26 -6.88 -10.20
CA ILE A 62 8.76 -5.87 -9.27
C ILE A 62 8.08 -5.97 -7.90
N THR A 63 6.78 -6.25 -7.84
CA THR A 63 6.06 -6.30 -6.56
C THR A 63 6.24 -7.62 -5.83
N LEU A 64 6.47 -8.75 -6.52
CA LEU A 64 6.56 -10.06 -5.88
C LEU A 64 7.67 -10.16 -4.80
N PRO A 65 8.92 -9.71 -5.03
CA PRO A 65 9.95 -9.72 -4.00
C PRO A 65 9.55 -8.91 -2.77
N SER A 66 8.97 -7.72 -2.98
CA SER A 66 8.48 -6.85 -1.90
C SER A 66 7.33 -7.51 -1.13
N LYS A 67 6.38 -8.14 -1.84
CA LYS A 67 5.26 -8.91 -1.27
C LYS A 67 5.75 -10.08 -0.41
N ILE A 68 6.76 -10.82 -0.88
CA ILE A 68 7.39 -11.91 -0.12
C ILE A 68 8.08 -11.33 1.13
N PHE A 69 8.86 -10.26 0.97
CA PHE A 69 9.58 -9.63 2.07
C PHE A 69 8.64 -9.16 3.18
N VAL A 70 7.56 -8.43 2.84
CA VAL A 70 6.61 -7.97 3.86
C VAL A 70 5.90 -9.14 4.53
N SER A 71 5.65 -10.25 3.83
CA SER A 71 4.97 -11.42 4.39
C SER A 71 5.75 -12.14 5.49
N ILE A 72 7.06 -11.87 5.63
CA ILE A 72 7.91 -12.44 6.69
C ILE A 72 7.54 -11.87 8.08
N PHE A 73 7.05 -10.63 8.12
CA PHE A 73 6.85 -9.90 9.37
C PHE A 73 5.39 -9.95 9.82
N PRO A 74 5.10 -10.12 11.13
CA PRO A 74 3.74 -10.13 11.68
C PRO A 74 3.20 -8.71 11.98
N PHE A 75 3.82 -7.66 11.45
CA PHE A 75 3.42 -6.26 11.61
C PHE A 75 3.52 -5.52 10.26
N SER A 76 2.84 -4.38 10.13
CA SER A 76 2.89 -3.53 8.92
C SER A 76 4.31 -2.98 8.71
N VAL A 77 4.99 -3.46 7.67
CA VAL A 77 6.33 -2.97 7.30
C VAL A 77 6.22 -1.57 6.69
N SER A 78 5.16 -1.33 5.92
CA SER A 78 4.86 -0.05 5.29
C SER A 78 4.62 1.06 6.32
N GLU A 79 3.91 0.79 7.41
CA GLU A 79 3.70 1.75 8.48
C GLU A 79 4.99 2.06 9.25
N ILE A 80 5.79 1.03 9.58
CA ILE A 80 7.09 1.23 10.24
C ILE A 80 8.03 2.03 9.34
N ALA A 81 8.03 1.77 8.03
CA ALA A 81 8.80 2.55 7.06
C ALA A 81 8.34 4.01 7.02
N LEU A 82 7.03 4.27 7.02
CA LEU A 82 6.46 5.62 7.06
C LEU A 82 6.91 6.38 8.32
N ILE A 83 6.79 5.77 9.50
CA ILE A 83 7.25 6.36 10.77
C ILE A 83 8.75 6.66 10.71
N THR A 84 9.54 5.72 10.21
CA THR A 84 11.00 5.87 10.08
C THR A 84 11.36 7.04 9.17
N VAL A 85 10.67 7.20 8.04
CA VAL A 85 10.87 8.32 7.12
C VAL A 85 10.51 9.65 7.79
N ILE A 86 9.37 9.74 8.48
CA ILE A 86 8.95 10.95 9.19
C ILE A 86 10.00 11.37 10.24
N VAL A 87 10.43 10.43 11.08
CA VAL A 87 11.47 10.68 12.09
C VAL A 87 12.80 11.08 11.45
N PHE A 88 13.19 10.44 10.35
CA PHE A 88 14.39 10.80 9.61
C PHE A 88 14.33 12.23 9.05
N VAL A 89 13.20 12.62 8.43
CA VAL A 89 12.99 13.96 7.87
C VAL A 89 13.06 15.02 8.98
N ILE A 90 12.34 14.82 10.09
CA ILE A 90 12.32 15.77 11.22
C ILE A 90 13.70 15.88 11.87
N SER A 91 14.35 14.75 12.17
CA SER A 91 15.67 14.75 12.79
C SER A 91 16.74 15.39 11.91
N TYR A 92 16.66 15.18 10.58
CA TYR A 92 17.57 15.81 9.64
C TYR A 92 17.30 17.32 9.50
N PHE A 93 16.03 17.74 9.57
CA PHE A 93 15.66 19.15 9.61
C PHE A 93 16.24 19.85 10.86
N ILE A 94 16.05 19.27 12.04
CA ILE A 94 16.61 19.78 13.30
C ILE A 94 18.15 19.85 13.21
N ARG A 95 18.79 18.78 12.72
CA ARG A 95 20.25 18.76 12.51
C ARG A 95 20.69 19.87 11.58
N THR A 96 19.92 20.16 10.54
CA THR A 96 20.20 21.24 9.60
C THR A 96 20.20 22.59 10.31
N ILE A 97 19.18 22.88 11.12
CA ILE A 97 19.10 24.11 11.94
C ILE A 97 20.32 24.21 12.87
N VAL A 98 20.61 23.14 13.64
CA VAL A 98 21.72 23.14 14.60
C VAL A 98 23.07 23.39 13.92
N LEU A 99 23.31 22.78 12.75
CA LEU A 99 24.56 22.99 11.99
C LEU A 99 24.66 24.40 11.43
N THR A 100 23.55 24.97 10.97
CA THR A 100 23.49 26.36 10.50
C THR A 100 23.80 27.32 11.64
N VAL A 101 23.15 27.19 12.81
CA VAL A 101 23.40 28.02 13.99
C VAL A 101 24.85 27.91 14.47
N LYS A 102 25.41 26.69 14.50
CA LYS A 102 26.83 26.47 14.86
C LYS A 102 27.78 27.19 13.92
N ARG A 103 27.50 27.20 12.60
CA ARG A 103 28.31 27.92 11.61
C ARG A 103 28.23 29.44 11.82
N ILE A 104 27.04 29.97 12.05
CA ILE A 104 26.82 31.40 12.35
C ILE A 104 27.62 31.81 13.60
N ARG A 105 27.47 31.09 14.71
CA ARG A 105 28.18 31.38 15.97
C ARG A 105 29.70 31.33 15.83
N LYS A 106 30.22 30.40 15.01
CA LYS A 106 31.65 30.27 14.73
C LYS A 106 32.16 31.20 13.62
N LYS A 107 31.33 32.11 13.11
CA LYS A 107 31.62 33.00 11.96
C LYS A 107 32.18 32.23 10.75
N GLN A 108 31.69 31.01 10.52
CA GLN A 108 32.11 30.18 9.39
C GLN A 108 31.36 30.59 8.12
N GLY A 109 32.04 30.60 6.98
CA GLY A 109 31.41 30.80 5.68
C GLY A 109 30.47 29.67 5.25
N LYS A 110 29.71 29.90 4.17
CA LYS A 110 28.76 28.93 3.58
C LYS A 110 27.71 28.45 4.60
N ILE A 111 27.08 29.38 5.31
CA ILE A 111 26.04 29.08 6.32
C ILE A 111 24.81 28.37 5.71
N TYR A 112 24.55 28.56 4.42
CA TYR A 112 23.46 27.95 3.67
C TYR A 112 23.70 26.47 3.32
N MET A 113 24.94 25.97 3.47
CA MET A 113 25.32 24.64 3.00
C MET A 113 24.57 23.49 3.69
N PRO A 114 24.28 23.51 5.00
CA PRO A 114 23.42 22.49 5.62
C PRO A 114 22.03 22.44 4.97
N ALA A 115 21.42 23.60 4.69
CA ALA A 115 20.11 23.68 4.06
C ALA A 115 20.12 23.14 2.62
N VAL A 116 21.14 23.47 1.81
CA VAL A 116 21.30 22.89 0.46
C VAL A 116 21.36 21.38 0.51
N ARG A 117 22.11 20.81 1.45
CA ARG A 117 22.22 19.35 1.60
C ARG A 117 20.90 18.71 2.04
N TYR A 118 20.15 19.38 2.92
CA TYR A 118 18.82 18.94 3.32
C TYR A 118 17.87 18.93 2.12
N ILE A 119 17.78 20.03 1.36
CA ILE A 119 16.93 20.14 0.17
C ILE A 119 17.27 19.06 -0.85
N LEU A 120 18.55 18.84 -1.16
CA LEU A 120 18.96 17.77 -2.09
C LEU A 120 18.52 16.39 -1.61
N SER A 121 18.66 16.10 -0.31
CA SER A 121 18.25 14.80 0.25
C SER A 121 16.73 14.62 0.28
N ILE A 122 15.97 15.66 0.61
CA ILE A 122 14.50 15.62 0.53
C ILE A 122 14.05 15.50 -0.92
N GLY A 123 14.71 16.19 -1.85
CA GLY A 123 14.49 16.03 -3.29
C GLY A 123 14.71 14.60 -3.75
N ILE A 124 15.79 13.94 -3.32
CA ILE A 124 16.05 12.52 -3.60
C ILE A 124 14.91 11.64 -3.05
N LEU A 125 14.49 11.89 -1.80
CA LEU A 125 13.41 11.12 -1.18
C LEU A 125 12.09 11.25 -1.95
N ILE A 126 11.68 12.48 -2.28
CA ILE A 126 10.42 12.75 -2.99
C ILE A 126 10.45 12.14 -4.40
N THR A 127 11.51 12.40 -5.16
CA THR A 127 11.65 11.85 -6.53
C THR A 127 11.75 10.32 -6.52
N GLY A 128 12.41 9.74 -5.52
CA GLY A 128 12.42 8.30 -5.30
C GLY A 128 11.03 7.73 -5.00
N ILE A 129 10.27 8.38 -4.10
CA ILE A 129 8.88 7.97 -3.76
C ILE A 129 7.98 8.01 -4.99
N ILE A 130 8.03 9.10 -5.78
CA ILE A 130 7.23 9.22 -7.02
C ILE A 130 7.59 8.11 -8.00
N THR A 131 8.88 7.90 -8.23
CA THR A 131 9.38 6.83 -9.13
C THR A 131 8.87 5.46 -8.65
N MET A 132 9.01 5.16 -7.37
CA MET A 132 8.55 3.89 -6.78
C MET A 132 7.03 3.73 -6.90
N PHE A 133 6.24 4.77 -6.62
CA PHE A 133 4.79 4.70 -6.75
C PHE A 133 4.38 4.37 -8.19
N VAL A 134 4.91 5.10 -9.17
CA VAL A 134 4.56 4.89 -10.58
C VAL A 134 4.97 3.49 -11.04
N VAL A 135 6.20 3.07 -10.74
CA VAL A 135 6.74 1.78 -11.18
C VAL A 135 6.08 0.59 -10.44
N ASN A 136 5.71 0.74 -9.18
CA ASN A 136 5.13 -0.35 -8.38
C ASN A 136 3.61 -0.46 -8.51
N GLY A 137 2.92 0.49 -9.15
CA GLY A 137 1.51 0.33 -9.45
C GLY A 137 0.81 1.53 -10.04
N GLY A 138 1.41 2.72 -10.04
CA GLY A 138 0.77 3.91 -10.60
C GLY A 138 0.34 3.73 -12.06
N LEU A 139 1.09 2.97 -12.89
CA LEU A 139 0.65 2.72 -14.26
C LEU A 139 -0.64 1.90 -14.37
N ASN A 140 -1.00 1.09 -13.35
CA ASN A 140 -2.22 0.28 -13.37
C ASN A 140 -3.51 1.10 -13.43
N TYR A 141 -3.49 2.36 -12.99
CA TYR A 141 -4.65 3.27 -13.12
C TYR A 141 -5.10 3.45 -14.57
N ASN A 142 -4.16 3.32 -15.51
CA ASN A 142 -4.38 3.49 -16.94
C ASN A 142 -4.51 2.16 -17.69
N GLY A 143 -4.57 1.02 -16.98
CA GLY A 143 -4.79 -0.28 -17.59
C GLY A 143 -6.24 -0.53 -18.00
N ILE A 144 -6.46 -1.62 -18.75
CA ILE A 144 -7.80 -2.11 -19.07
C ILE A 144 -8.58 -2.36 -17.76
N THR A 145 -9.84 -1.95 -17.76
CA THR A 145 -10.75 -2.02 -16.61
C THR A 145 -11.06 -3.47 -16.24
N PHE A 146 -11.41 -3.73 -14.98
CA PHE A 146 -11.90 -5.04 -14.57
C PHE A 146 -13.15 -5.44 -15.35
N ALA A 147 -14.05 -4.48 -15.62
CA ALA A 147 -15.26 -4.71 -16.40
C ALA A 147 -14.93 -5.21 -17.82
N ASP A 148 -14.07 -4.51 -18.54
CA ASP A 148 -13.66 -4.87 -19.90
C ASP A 148 -12.97 -6.25 -19.94
N ARG A 149 -12.05 -6.52 -19.00
CA ARG A 149 -11.38 -7.82 -18.90
C ARG A 149 -12.35 -8.97 -18.64
N SER A 150 -13.41 -8.67 -17.90
CA SER A 150 -14.41 -9.64 -17.46
C SER A 150 -15.57 -9.76 -18.44
N GLY A 151 -15.56 -8.99 -19.54
CA GLY A 151 -16.67 -8.92 -20.49
C GLY A 151 -17.96 -8.36 -19.89
N LEU A 152 -17.86 -7.57 -18.81
CA LEU A 152 -19.00 -6.94 -18.16
C LEU A 152 -19.37 -5.66 -18.91
N VAL A 153 -20.60 -5.60 -19.39
CA VAL A 153 -21.15 -4.40 -20.01
C VAL A 153 -21.69 -3.49 -18.92
N LEU A 154 -21.07 -2.32 -18.76
CA LEU A 154 -21.57 -1.29 -17.85
C LEU A 154 -22.79 -0.61 -18.48
N VAL A 155 -23.91 -0.63 -17.76
CA VAL A 155 -25.16 0.00 -18.16
C VAL A 155 -25.60 0.99 -17.09
N GLU A 156 -26.32 2.03 -17.50
CA GLU A 156 -27.01 2.89 -16.53
C GLU A 156 -28.16 2.10 -15.90
N THR A 157 -28.27 2.20 -14.57
CA THR A 157 -29.29 1.51 -13.79
C THR A 157 -30.38 2.49 -13.35
N SER A 158 -31.64 2.06 -13.33
CA SER A 158 -32.75 2.89 -12.87
C SER A 158 -32.78 3.01 -11.33
N THR A 159 -33.56 3.97 -10.81
CA THR A 159 -33.80 4.11 -9.37
C THR A 159 -34.51 2.89 -8.79
N GLU A 160 -35.38 2.26 -9.57
CA GLU A 160 -36.14 1.07 -9.21
C GLU A 160 -35.22 -0.15 -9.11
N GLU A 161 -34.32 -0.35 -10.07
CA GLU A 161 -33.32 -1.44 -10.01
C GLU A 161 -32.40 -1.29 -8.79
N LEU A 162 -32.02 -0.05 -8.44
CA LEU A 162 -31.24 0.22 -7.24
C LEU A 162 -32.03 -0.10 -5.96
N GLU A 163 -33.32 0.26 -5.90
CA GLU A 163 -34.20 -0.08 -4.78
C GLU A 163 -34.33 -1.61 -4.62
N GLU A 164 -34.59 -2.32 -5.72
CA GLU A 164 -34.68 -3.78 -5.74
C GLU A 164 -33.38 -4.44 -5.26
N LEU A 165 -32.23 -3.94 -5.72
CA LEU A 165 -30.93 -4.41 -5.28
C LEU A 165 -30.71 -4.16 -3.79
N CYS A 166 -31.06 -2.97 -3.27
CA CYS A 166 -30.95 -2.66 -1.86
C CYS A 166 -31.82 -3.58 -0.99
N MET A 167 -33.05 -3.86 -1.41
CA MET A 167 -33.95 -4.80 -0.71
C MET A 167 -33.39 -6.22 -0.74
N PHE A 168 -32.92 -6.69 -1.90
CA PHE A 168 -32.28 -7.99 -2.04
C PHE A 168 -31.06 -8.13 -1.13
N LEU A 169 -30.13 -7.18 -1.16
CA LEU A 169 -28.93 -7.19 -0.31
C LEU A 169 -29.30 -7.13 1.18
N GLY A 170 -30.32 -6.34 1.55
CA GLY A 170 -30.83 -6.28 2.91
C GLY A 170 -31.33 -7.64 3.41
N GLU A 171 -32.06 -8.40 2.57
CA GLU A 171 -32.50 -9.75 2.90
C GLU A 171 -31.32 -10.73 3.04
N GLN A 172 -30.34 -10.66 2.13
CA GLN A 172 -29.17 -11.52 2.17
C GLN A 172 -28.33 -11.27 3.43
N ALA A 173 -28.09 -10.00 3.77
CA ALA A 173 -27.43 -9.62 5.02
C ALA A 173 -28.22 -10.08 6.26
N ALA A 174 -29.55 -9.97 6.24
CA ALA A 174 -30.40 -10.47 7.32
C ALA A 174 -30.34 -11.99 7.49
N LYS A 175 -30.21 -12.75 6.40
CA LYS A 175 -30.01 -14.21 6.44
C LYS A 175 -28.64 -14.57 7.01
N ALA A 176 -27.57 -13.95 6.52
CA ALA A 176 -26.21 -14.19 6.99
C ALA A 176 -26.05 -13.84 8.48
N ARG A 177 -26.65 -12.72 8.91
CA ARG A 177 -26.64 -12.30 10.32
C ARG A 177 -27.12 -13.37 11.29
N LYS A 178 -28.12 -14.18 10.93
CA LYS A 178 -28.65 -15.25 11.80
C LYS A 178 -27.62 -16.33 12.16
N LEU A 179 -26.52 -16.41 11.39
CA LEU A 179 -25.43 -17.37 11.58
C LEU A 179 -24.28 -16.79 12.41
N LEU A 180 -24.33 -15.50 12.74
CA LEU A 180 -23.23 -14.79 13.39
C LEU A 180 -23.41 -14.71 14.91
N PRO A 181 -22.32 -14.79 15.68
CA PRO A 181 -22.37 -14.63 17.12
C PRO A 181 -22.69 -13.18 17.49
N GLU A 182 -23.59 -13.01 18.44
CA GLU A 182 -23.96 -11.72 19.03
C GLU A 182 -23.54 -11.66 20.51
N ASN A 183 -23.23 -10.47 21.00
CA ASN A 183 -23.08 -10.23 22.44
C ASN A 183 -24.43 -9.94 23.11
N ASP A 184 -24.43 -9.74 24.43
CA ASP A 184 -25.63 -9.48 25.24
C ASP A 184 -26.44 -8.24 24.82
N LYS A 185 -25.89 -7.38 23.95
CA LYS A 185 -26.57 -6.19 23.40
C LYS A 185 -27.11 -6.41 21.98
N GLY A 186 -27.06 -7.65 21.46
CA GLY A 186 -27.44 -7.96 20.08
C GLY A 186 -26.49 -7.38 19.04
N VAL A 187 -25.23 -7.10 19.40
CA VAL A 187 -24.21 -6.61 18.45
C VAL A 187 -23.35 -7.79 18.01
N ILE A 188 -23.17 -7.94 16.70
CA ILE A 188 -22.29 -8.95 16.11
C ILE A 188 -20.88 -8.79 16.70
N SER A 189 -20.39 -9.85 17.34
CA SER A 189 -19.16 -9.79 18.14
C SER A 189 -18.39 -11.12 18.06
N PRO A 190 -17.93 -11.55 16.87
CA PRO A 190 -17.12 -12.74 16.74
C PRO A 190 -15.74 -12.53 17.38
N ASP A 191 -15.24 -13.57 18.06
CA ASP A 191 -13.87 -13.59 18.55
C ASP A 191 -12.91 -13.94 17.40
N VAL A 192 -12.54 -12.93 16.62
CA VAL A 192 -11.70 -13.09 15.42
C VAL A 192 -10.70 -11.95 15.29
N SER A 193 -9.46 -12.29 14.94
CA SER A 193 -8.41 -11.31 14.68
C SER A 193 -8.38 -10.89 13.20
N VAL A 194 -7.78 -9.73 12.91
CA VAL A 194 -7.53 -9.30 11.52
C VAL A 194 -6.73 -10.33 10.73
N PHE A 195 -5.78 -11.03 11.36
CA PHE A 195 -5.00 -12.06 10.68
C PHE A 195 -5.82 -13.29 10.30
N GLU A 196 -6.80 -13.67 11.13
CA GLU A 196 -7.73 -14.76 10.81
C GLU A 196 -8.71 -14.34 9.72
N LEU A 197 -9.24 -13.12 9.76
CA LEU A 197 -10.05 -12.57 8.66
C LEU A 197 -9.25 -12.52 7.35
N ALA A 198 -8.00 -12.05 7.38
CA ALA A 198 -7.12 -12.01 6.20
C ALA A 198 -6.79 -13.40 5.64
N LYS A 199 -6.84 -14.45 6.47
CA LYS A 199 -6.69 -15.83 6.03
C LYS A 199 -7.97 -16.30 5.32
N LYS A 200 -9.14 -16.08 5.93
CA LYS A 200 -10.46 -16.46 5.39
C LYS A 200 -10.84 -15.69 4.13
N ALA A 201 -10.41 -14.43 4.01
CA ALA A 201 -10.60 -13.60 2.81
C ALA A 201 -10.06 -14.28 1.54
N LYS A 202 -8.96 -15.04 1.66
CA LYS A 202 -8.38 -15.80 0.54
C LYS A 202 -9.31 -16.86 -0.01
N ASP A 203 -10.19 -17.43 0.83
CA ASP A 203 -11.11 -18.47 0.39
C ASP A 203 -12.14 -17.89 -0.60
N GLY A 204 -12.60 -16.65 -0.39
CA GLY A 204 -13.48 -15.94 -1.34
C GLY A 204 -12.81 -15.58 -2.66
N TYR A 205 -11.51 -15.27 -2.65
CA TYR A 205 -10.75 -15.10 -3.90
C TYR A 205 -10.55 -16.44 -4.63
N LYS A 206 -10.33 -17.51 -3.88
CA LYS A 206 -10.16 -18.87 -4.44
C LYS A 206 -11.44 -19.37 -5.12
N THR A 207 -12.62 -18.97 -4.66
CA THR A 207 -13.89 -19.35 -5.30
C THR A 207 -14.13 -18.64 -6.63
N ILE A 208 -13.53 -17.45 -6.84
CA ILE A 208 -13.75 -16.64 -8.05
C ILE A 208 -12.55 -16.64 -9.01
N GLU A 209 -11.40 -17.20 -8.62
CA GLU A 209 -10.17 -17.15 -9.45
C GLU A 209 -10.24 -17.98 -10.73
N ASP A 210 -11.11 -19.00 -10.81
CA ASP A 210 -11.31 -19.77 -12.03
C ASP A 210 -12.16 -18.99 -13.06
N THR A 211 -13.16 -18.25 -12.58
CA THR A 211 -13.96 -17.34 -13.43
C THR A 211 -13.18 -16.10 -13.83
N TYR A 212 -12.34 -15.58 -12.93
CA TYR A 212 -11.49 -14.41 -13.15
C TYR A 212 -10.01 -14.75 -12.93
N PRO A 213 -9.33 -15.39 -13.92
CA PRO A 213 -7.94 -15.86 -13.78
C PRO A 213 -6.93 -14.78 -13.40
N TYR A 214 -7.22 -13.52 -13.72
CA TYR A 214 -6.41 -12.37 -13.33
C TYR A 214 -6.30 -12.19 -11.80
N LEU A 215 -7.29 -12.65 -11.04
CA LEU A 215 -7.29 -12.61 -9.58
C LEU A 215 -6.42 -13.70 -8.94
N LYS A 216 -5.86 -14.61 -9.72
CA LYS A 216 -5.01 -15.68 -9.19
C LYS A 216 -3.68 -15.16 -8.65
N GLY A 217 -3.15 -15.84 -7.64
CA GLY A 217 -1.74 -15.78 -7.27
C GLY A 217 -1.47 -15.46 -5.80
N PHE A 218 -0.26 -14.97 -5.51
CA PHE A 218 0.20 -14.81 -4.13
C PHE A 218 -0.33 -13.53 -3.47
N TYR A 219 -1.12 -13.69 -2.40
CA TYR A 219 -1.63 -12.60 -1.55
C TYR A 219 -0.90 -12.56 -0.20
N PRO A 220 0.01 -11.59 0.02
CA PRO A 220 0.38 -11.15 1.36
C PRO A 220 -0.84 -10.97 2.27
N LYS A 221 -0.67 -11.32 3.55
CA LYS A 221 -1.73 -11.16 4.55
C LYS A 221 -1.97 -9.67 4.81
N ALA A 222 -3.23 -9.28 4.88
CA ALA A 222 -3.65 -7.99 5.42
C ALA A 222 -3.19 -7.84 6.88
N LYS A 223 -2.66 -6.66 7.23
CA LYS A 223 -2.07 -6.42 8.54
C LYS A 223 -2.75 -5.26 9.25
N PRO A 224 -3.03 -5.40 10.56
CA PRO A 224 -3.49 -4.28 11.36
C PRO A 224 -2.39 -3.23 11.49
N VAL A 225 -2.76 -1.95 11.46
CA VAL A 225 -1.83 -0.84 11.64
C VAL A 225 -1.94 -0.18 13.01
N ILE A 226 -0.81 0.28 13.54
CA ILE A 226 -0.66 0.98 14.83
C ILE A 226 -1.53 2.24 14.86
N PHE A 227 -1.57 3.00 13.75
CA PHE A 227 -2.32 4.24 13.61
C PHE A 227 -3.81 4.06 13.32
N SER A 228 -4.37 2.85 13.49
CA SER A 228 -5.79 2.57 13.29
C SER A 228 -6.72 3.57 13.99
N HIS A 229 -6.40 3.97 15.22
CA HIS A 229 -7.18 4.98 15.94
C HIS A 229 -7.16 6.36 15.25
N PHE A 230 -6.02 6.78 14.70
CA PHE A 230 -5.93 8.02 13.95
C PHE A 230 -6.73 7.94 12.63
N MET A 231 -6.63 6.79 11.94
CA MET A 231 -7.37 6.54 10.70
C MET A 231 -8.89 6.63 10.88
N CYS A 232 -9.41 6.32 12.06
CA CYS A 232 -10.83 6.55 12.37
C CYS A 232 -11.25 8.02 12.24
N TYR A 233 -10.41 8.98 12.67
CA TYR A 233 -10.71 10.41 12.54
C TYR A 233 -10.70 10.89 11.09
N THR A 234 -9.93 10.21 10.23
CA THR A 234 -9.85 10.52 8.80
C THR A 234 -10.76 9.63 7.94
N LYS A 235 -11.58 8.76 8.57
CA LYS A 235 -12.47 7.79 7.91
C LYS A 235 -11.76 6.81 6.96
N ILE A 236 -10.48 6.53 7.18
CA ILE A 236 -9.73 5.57 6.38
C ILE A 236 -9.89 4.18 7.01
N THR A 237 -10.37 3.22 6.22
CA THR A 237 -10.62 1.83 6.66
C THR A 237 -9.47 0.89 6.28
N GLY A 238 -8.82 1.12 5.14
CA GLY A 238 -7.65 0.39 4.67
C GLY A 238 -6.75 1.28 3.79
N ILE A 239 -5.51 0.84 3.57
CA ILE A 239 -4.56 1.49 2.67
C ILE A 239 -3.67 0.44 1.99
N TYR A 240 -3.56 0.53 0.66
CA TYR A 240 -2.53 -0.15 -0.13
C TYR A 240 -1.62 0.89 -0.82
N PRO A 241 -0.44 1.22 -0.24
CA PRO A 241 0.31 2.41 -0.66
C PRO A 241 1.10 2.28 -1.96
N TYR A 242 1.08 1.11 -2.63
CA TYR A 242 1.87 0.70 -3.81
C TYR A 242 3.41 0.81 -3.69
N ILE A 243 3.96 1.80 -3.00
CA ILE A 243 5.40 1.98 -2.73
C ILE A 243 5.97 0.76 -2.00
N ILE A 244 5.29 0.36 -0.91
CA ILE A 244 5.48 -0.94 -0.26
C ILE A 244 4.15 -1.69 -0.46
N PRO A 245 4.10 -2.70 -1.36
CA PRO A 245 2.87 -3.38 -1.75
C PRO A 245 2.37 -4.31 -0.63
N GLU A 246 1.79 -3.70 0.41
CA GLU A 246 1.32 -4.37 1.62
C GLU A 246 -0.10 -3.87 1.97
N PRO A 247 -1.09 -4.78 2.09
CA PRO A 247 -2.44 -4.44 2.55
C PRO A 247 -2.47 -4.06 4.03
N ASN A 248 -2.87 -2.82 4.34
CA ASN A 248 -2.96 -2.30 5.69
C ASN A 248 -4.40 -2.05 6.10
N ILE A 249 -4.77 -2.47 7.31
CA ILE A 249 -6.15 -2.47 7.77
C ILE A 249 -6.27 -1.66 9.06
N ASN A 250 -7.21 -0.72 9.06
CA ASN A 250 -7.67 -0.08 10.28
C ASN A 250 -8.51 -1.10 11.08
N TYR A 251 -7.90 -1.75 12.07
CA TYR A 251 -8.58 -2.78 12.87
C TYR A 251 -9.56 -2.20 13.90
N LYS A 252 -9.67 -0.87 14.00
CA LYS A 252 -10.60 -0.16 14.89
C LYS A 252 -11.95 0.14 14.24
N THR A 253 -12.13 -0.21 12.97
CA THR A 253 -13.45 -0.15 12.31
C THR A 253 -14.40 -1.21 12.87
N PRO A 254 -15.73 -1.05 12.71
CA PRO A 254 -16.67 -2.08 13.11
C PRO A 254 -16.34 -3.43 12.46
N ILE A 255 -16.51 -4.52 13.23
CA ILE A 255 -16.19 -5.88 12.76
C ILE A 255 -16.89 -6.23 11.44
N MET A 256 -18.11 -5.72 11.24
CA MET A 256 -18.86 -5.93 10.00
C MET A 256 -18.14 -5.34 8.80
N SER A 257 -17.40 -4.24 8.91
CA SER A 257 -16.73 -3.60 7.76
C SER A 257 -15.38 -4.25 7.42
N LEU A 258 -14.74 -4.92 8.38
CA LEU A 258 -13.38 -5.47 8.20
C LEU A 258 -13.26 -6.49 7.06
N PRO A 259 -14.18 -7.47 6.89
CA PRO A 259 -14.14 -8.41 5.77
C PRO A 259 -14.08 -7.73 4.40
N SER A 260 -15.01 -6.82 4.12
CA SER A 260 -15.05 -6.06 2.86
C SER A 260 -13.79 -5.21 2.67
N THR A 261 -13.34 -4.50 3.71
CA THR A 261 -12.09 -3.72 3.64
C THR A 261 -10.88 -4.62 3.34
N ILE A 262 -10.76 -5.78 3.97
CA ILE A 262 -9.67 -6.72 3.71
C ILE A 262 -9.71 -7.21 2.27
N ASN A 263 -10.88 -7.60 1.77
CA ASN A 263 -11.04 -8.01 0.38
C ASN A 263 -10.69 -6.86 -0.59
N HIS A 264 -11.13 -5.65 -0.30
CA HIS A 264 -10.80 -4.45 -1.09
C HIS A 264 -9.29 -4.25 -1.19
N GLU A 265 -8.57 -4.21 -0.06
CA GLU A 265 -7.11 -4.08 -0.07
C GLU A 265 -6.41 -5.28 -0.73
N MET A 266 -7.04 -6.46 -0.73
CA MET A 266 -6.57 -7.62 -1.49
C MET A 266 -6.72 -7.43 -3.00
N ALA A 267 -7.78 -6.80 -3.50
CA ALA A 267 -7.95 -6.50 -4.92
C ALA A 267 -6.78 -5.66 -5.46
N HIS A 268 -6.35 -4.64 -4.71
CA HIS A 268 -5.18 -3.82 -5.08
C HIS A 268 -3.89 -4.61 -5.23
N GLN A 269 -3.73 -5.72 -4.51
CA GLN A 269 -2.57 -6.60 -4.66
C GLN A 269 -2.48 -7.25 -6.04
N ARG A 270 -3.59 -7.33 -6.78
CA ARG A 270 -3.60 -7.81 -8.17
C ARG A 270 -3.28 -6.73 -9.18
N GLY A 271 -3.24 -5.46 -8.79
CA GLY A 271 -3.05 -4.34 -9.71
C GLY A 271 -4.36 -3.72 -10.16
N ILE A 272 -5.47 -4.02 -9.48
CA ILE A 272 -6.71 -3.25 -9.60
C ILE A 272 -6.48 -1.93 -8.87
N SER A 273 -6.45 -0.81 -9.59
CA SER A 273 -6.15 0.50 -8.99
C SER A 273 -7.37 1.40 -8.84
N ARG A 274 -8.47 1.08 -9.51
CA ARG A 274 -9.71 1.85 -9.39
C ARG A 274 -10.50 1.37 -8.18
N GLU A 275 -10.96 2.32 -7.38
CA GLU A 275 -11.61 2.06 -6.09
C GLU A 275 -12.98 1.38 -6.24
N ASP A 276 -13.74 1.76 -7.27
CA ASP A 276 -15.02 1.16 -7.63
C ASP A 276 -14.88 -0.30 -8.06
N GLU A 277 -13.87 -0.61 -8.87
CA GLU A 277 -13.54 -1.99 -9.25
C GLU A 277 -13.04 -2.82 -8.06
N ALA A 278 -12.19 -2.23 -7.20
CA ALA A 278 -11.74 -2.89 -5.98
C ALA A 278 -12.92 -3.18 -5.04
N ASN A 279 -13.88 -2.27 -4.92
CA ASN A 279 -15.14 -2.48 -4.17
C ASN A 279 -15.97 -3.61 -4.78
N PHE A 280 -16.13 -3.63 -6.11
CA PHE A 280 -16.91 -4.67 -6.78
C PHE A 280 -16.27 -6.06 -6.61
N ILE A 281 -14.95 -6.16 -6.78
CA ILE A 281 -14.22 -7.41 -6.55
C ILE A 281 -14.30 -7.82 -5.07
N ALA A 282 -14.23 -6.86 -4.15
CA ALA A 282 -14.37 -7.14 -2.73
C ALA A 282 -15.75 -7.73 -2.42
N TYR A 283 -16.82 -7.16 -2.99
CA TYR A 283 -18.17 -7.70 -2.92
C TYR A 283 -18.26 -9.11 -3.53
N LEU A 284 -17.73 -9.32 -4.75
CA LEU A 284 -17.73 -10.64 -5.39
C LEU A 284 -17.01 -11.71 -4.56
N ALA A 285 -15.83 -11.38 -4.01
CA ALA A 285 -15.09 -12.29 -3.14
C ALA A 285 -15.83 -12.53 -1.81
N SER A 286 -16.53 -11.53 -1.30
CA SER A 286 -17.32 -11.59 -0.07
C SER A 286 -18.53 -12.51 -0.20
N ILE A 287 -19.38 -12.33 -1.21
CA ILE A 287 -20.60 -13.13 -1.39
C ILE A 287 -20.32 -14.60 -1.74
N ASN A 288 -19.15 -14.88 -2.33
CA ASN A 288 -18.71 -16.24 -2.64
C ASN A 288 -17.85 -16.85 -1.52
N ASN A 289 -17.56 -16.12 -0.45
CA ASN A 289 -16.80 -16.65 0.68
C ASN A 289 -17.63 -17.66 1.48
N PRO A 290 -17.07 -18.78 1.95
CA PRO A 290 -17.81 -19.75 2.77
C PRO A 290 -18.14 -19.26 4.20
N ASP A 291 -17.47 -18.21 4.71
CA ASP A 291 -17.73 -17.68 6.05
C ASP A 291 -18.88 -16.66 6.03
N PRO A 292 -19.97 -16.86 6.80
CA PRO A 292 -21.10 -15.92 6.86
C PRO A 292 -20.73 -14.49 7.24
N LEU A 293 -19.59 -14.26 7.91
CA LEU A 293 -19.14 -12.92 8.28
C LEU A 293 -18.73 -12.08 7.06
N PHE A 294 -18.45 -12.73 5.93
CA PHE A 294 -18.17 -12.08 4.66
C PHE A 294 -19.42 -11.90 3.78
N GLN A 295 -20.47 -12.70 4.00
CA GLN A 295 -21.63 -12.77 3.12
C GLN A 295 -22.69 -11.70 3.46
N TYR A 296 -22.35 -10.42 3.28
CA TYR A 296 -23.30 -9.31 3.47
C TYR A 296 -23.25 -8.29 2.34
#